data_AF-A0A2V5PGP7-F1
#
_entry.id   AF-A0A2V5PGP7-F1
#
_cell.length_a   1.000
_cell.length_b   1.000
_cell.length_c   1.000
_cell.angle_alpha   90.00
_cell.angle_beta   90.00
_cell.angle_gamma   90.00
#
_symmetry.space_group_name_H-M   'P 1'
#
loop_
_entity.id
_entity.type
_entity.pdbx_description
1 polymer ?
#
loop_
_entity_poly.entity_id
_entity_poly.type
_entity_poly.pdbx_seq_one_letter_code
_entity_poly.pdbx_strand_id
1 'polypeptide(L)'
;MTQSTLQRHLRDFYQIELPLARNSDKPGTYLVTGTPENNPALANLVKRGLRLTTERLGDEGFQLLTHEDGRSKYIIAYGQTPRALKHACQELIFYRWPATRAGGRLEAPLNVVMKPETAYRGIYMLPCWAAHDSFESWERVLRFNSELTLNRNWFWLDGFPLAGHSGEYTNTALASSANVQRLLDLVSAEDMKTYIGGGWLTWHHEKAVGKDVE
;
A
#
# COMPACT_ATOMS: atom_id res chain seq x y z
N MET A 1 7.56 5.67 5.38
CA MET A 1 6.52 4.88 4.67
C MET A 1 5.54 5.76 3.90
N THR A 2 4.90 6.77 4.51
CA THR A 2 3.92 7.61 3.78
C THR A 2 4.56 8.49 2.69
N GLN A 3 5.61 9.23 3.02
CA GLN A 3 6.35 10.04 2.04
C GLN A 3 6.94 9.17 0.92
N SER A 4 7.48 7.99 1.25
CA SER A 4 8.02 7.05 0.26
C SER A 4 6.93 6.50 -0.67
N THR A 5 5.72 6.25 -0.17
CA THR A 5 4.60 5.76 -1.00
C THR A 5 4.10 6.84 -1.95
N LEU A 6 3.89 8.05 -1.44
CA LEU A 6 3.49 9.20 -2.24
C LEU A 6 4.53 9.55 -3.30
N GLN A 7 5.80 9.67 -2.92
CA GLN A 7 6.90 9.98 -3.85
C GLN A 7 7.06 8.88 -4.90
N ARG A 8 6.96 7.60 -4.51
CA ARG A 8 6.98 6.48 -5.45
C ARG A 8 5.87 6.62 -6.50
N HIS A 9 4.61 6.77 -6.08
CA HIS A 9 3.51 6.90 -7.04
C HIS A 9 3.61 8.18 -7.89
N LEU A 10 4.05 9.31 -7.33
CA LEU A 10 4.28 10.52 -8.13
C LEU A 10 5.39 10.32 -9.19
N ARG A 11 6.47 9.62 -8.83
CA ARG A 11 7.55 9.29 -9.75
C ARG A 11 7.08 8.31 -10.83
N ASP A 12 6.41 7.23 -10.43
CA ASP A 12 6.04 6.13 -11.33
C ASP A 12 4.94 6.55 -12.32
N PHE A 13 3.93 7.31 -11.86
CA PHE A 13 2.79 7.69 -12.70
C PHE A 13 2.95 9.04 -13.40
N TYR A 14 3.72 9.97 -12.81
CA TYR A 14 3.81 11.35 -13.32
C TYR A 14 5.24 11.81 -13.61
N GLN A 15 6.26 11.03 -13.26
CA GLN A 15 7.67 11.45 -13.32
C GLN A 15 7.93 12.74 -12.52
N ILE A 16 7.19 12.92 -11.43
CA ILE A 16 7.29 14.11 -10.55
C ILE A 16 7.99 13.72 -9.26
N GLU A 17 8.94 14.56 -8.84
CA GLU A 17 9.45 14.58 -7.47
C GLU A 17 9.08 15.90 -6.80
N LEU A 18 8.31 15.82 -5.71
CA LEU A 18 7.96 17.00 -4.93
C LEU A 18 9.07 17.31 -3.92
N PRO A 19 9.59 18.55 -3.88
CA PRO A 19 10.58 18.93 -2.90
C PRO A 19 9.98 18.90 -1.49
N LEU A 20 10.77 18.44 -0.52
CA LEU A 20 10.36 18.49 0.88
C LEU A 20 10.42 19.93 1.40
N ALA A 21 9.26 20.48 1.72
CA ALA A 21 9.16 21.76 2.41
C ALA A 21 9.35 21.55 3.92
N ARG A 22 10.37 22.19 4.53
CA ARG A 22 10.58 22.16 5.99
C ARG A 22 9.56 23.03 6.75
N ASN A 23 9.01 24.03 6.07
CA ASN A 23 8.00 24.95 6.56
C ASN A 23 7.09 25.42 5.40
N SER A 24 5.96 26.04 5.72
CA SER A 24 5.02 26.61 4.75
C SER A 24 5.02 28.14 4.77
N ASP A 25 6.19 28.75 4.99
CA ASP A 25 6.33 30.20 5.21
C ASP A 25 6.31 31.01 3.90
N LYS A 26 6.54 30.34 2.77
CA LYS A 26 6.46 30.95 1.44
C LYS A 26 5.06 30.73 0.84
N PRO A 27 4.55 31.67 0.04
CA PRO A 27 3.35 31.42 -0.76
C PRO A 27 3.56 30.21 -1.70
N GLY A 28 2.60 29.31 -1.76
CA GLY A 28 2.71 28.12 -2.62
C GLY A 28 1.58 27.11 -2.45
N THR A 29 1.67 26.00 -3.18
CA THR A 29 0.79 24.85 -2.99
C THR A 29 1.54 23.75 -2.24
N TYR A 30 0.97 23.29 -1.13
CA TYR A 30 1.60 22.35 -0.21
C TYR A 30 0.77 21.08 -0.09
N LEU A 31 1.45 19.93 -0.12
CA LEU A 31 0.85 18.65 0.25
C LEU A 31 1.27 18.31 1.68
N VAL A 32 0.30 18.31 2.59
CA VAL A 32 0.50 18.06 4.02
C VAL A 32 -0.08 16.69 4.35
N THR A 33 0.75 15.78 4.85
CA THR A 33 0.33 14.42 5.21
C THR A 33 0.58 14.15 6.69
N GLY A 34 -0.36 13.48 7.36
CA GLY A 34 -0.19 13.07 8.75
C GLY A 34 -1.33 13.49 9.66
N THR A 35 -0.99 13.80 10.89
CA THR A 35 -1.88 14.21 11.98
C THR A 35 -1.34 15.50 12.60
N PRO A 36 -2.18 16.28 13.32
CA PRO A 36 -1.69 17.42 14.09
C PRO A 36 -0.57 17.06 15.09
N GLU A 37 -0.56 15.83 15.59
CA GLU A 37 0.42 15.35 16.57
C GLU A 37 1.80 15.09 15.95
N ASN A 38 1.85 14.69 14.67
CA ASN A 38 3.10 14.32 13.99
C ASN A 38 3.51 15.25 12.85
N ASN A 39 2.67 16.22 12.47
CA ASN A 39 2.95 17.19 11.42
C ASN A 39 2.69 18.63 11.93
N PRO A 40 3.75 19.40 12.23
CA PRO A 40 3.62 20.77 12.74
C PRO A 40 2.87 21.73 11.80
N ALA A 41 2.96 21.54 10.48
CA ALA A 41 2.23 22.36 9.53
C ALA A 41 0.72 22.13 9.66
N LEU A 42 0.29 20.86 9.77
CA LEU A 42 -1.11 20.52 9.99
C LEU A 42 -1.62 21.04 11.34
N ALA A 43 -0.81 20.91 12.40
CA ALA A 43 -1.14 21.45 13.72
C ALA A 43 -1.41 22.96 13.69
N ASN A 44 -0.58 23.72 12.96
CA ASN A 44 -0.74 25.16 12.82
C ASN A 44 -1.99 25.53 12.02
N LEU A 45 -2.30 24.80 10.94
CA LEU A 45 -3.53 25.01 10.18
C LEU A 45 -4.78 24.78 11.04
N VAL A 46 -4.78 23.72 11.86
CA VAL A 46 -5.90 23.44 12.79
C VAL A 46 -6.06 24.56 13.82
N LYS A 47 -4.96 25.05 14.41
CA LYS A 47 -5.00 26.21 15.32
C LYS A 47 -5.57 27.47 14.67
N ARG A 48 -5.37 27.62 13.36
CA ARG A 48 -5.89 28.76 12.56
C ARG A 48 -7.32 28.55 12.05
N GLY A 49 -7.95 27.44 12.41
CA GLY A 49 -9.37 27.20 12.13
C GLY A 49 -9.66 26.16 11.05
N LEU A 50 -8.65 25.47 10.50
CA LEU A 50 -8.88 24.28 9.70
C LEU A 50 -9.64 23.23 10.54
N ARG A 51 -10.76 22.74 10.01
CA ARG A 51 -11.55 21.68 10.65
C ARG A 51 -11.26 20.34 9.99
N LEU A 52 -10.67 19.43 10.76
CA LEU A 52 -10.60 18.02 10.41
C LEU A 52 -11.92 17.33 10.79
N THR A 53 -12.17 16.18 10.16
CA THR A 53 -13.34 15.36 10.48
C THR A 53 -13.33 14.93 11.96
N THR A 54 -14.52 14.90 12.57
CA THR A 54 -14.72 14.35 13.92
C THR A 54 -15.10 12.87 13.89
N GLU A 55 -15.23 12.29 12.70
CA GLU A 55 -15.55 10.87 12.54
C GLU A 55 -14.43 9.97 13.05
N ARG A 56 -14.81 8.83 13.61
CA ARG A 56 -13.85 7.78 13.98
C ARG A 56 -13.42 7.02 12.72
N LEU A 57 -12.23 7.35 12.22
CA LEU A 57 -11.67 6.77 10.98
C LEU A 57 -11.10 5.36 11.15
N GLY A 58 -10.70 4.97 12.37
CA GLY A 58 -10.02 3.71 12.63
C GLY A 58 -8.64 3.64 11.95
N ASP A 59 -8.12 2.42 11.81
CA ASP A 59 -6.72 2.23 11.41
C ASP A 59 -6.46 2.44 9.92
N GLU A 60 -7.49 2.50 9.09
CA GLU A 60 -7.35 2.51 7.63
C GLU A 60 -8.11 3.66 6.96
N GLY A 61 -8.98 4.35 7.69
CA GLY A 61 -9.75 5.48 7.19
C GLY A 61 -8.95 6.78 7.19
N PHE A 62 -9.31 7.67 6.28
CA PHE A 62 -8.60 8.93 6.04
C PHE A 62 -9.57 10.06 5.66
N GLN A 63 -9.05 11.28 5.69
CA GLN A 63 -9.68 12.45 5.08
C GLN A 63 -8.71 13.10 4.09
N LEU A 64 -9.20 13.42 2.90
CA LEU A 64 -8.55 14.30 1.94
C LEU A 64 -9.30 15.61 1.87
N LEU A 65 -8.61 16.73 2.00
CA LEU A 65 -9.23 18.04 1.85
C LEU A 65 -8.31 19.11 1.30
N THR A 66 -8.89 20.11 0.64
CA THR A 66 -8.18 21.34 0.26
C THR A 66 -8.48 22.47 1.23
N HIS A 67 -7.48 23.27 1.55
CA HIS A 67 -7.62 24.45 2.40
C HIS A 67 -6.79 25.62 1.84
N GLU A 68 -7.26 26.85 2.02
CA GLU A 68 -6.51 28.05 1.67
C GLU A 68 -6.24 28.85 2.95
N ASP A 69 -4.98 29.23 3.17
CA ASP A 69 -4.56 30.13 4.27
C ASP A 69 -3.69 31.25 3.66
N GLY A 70 -4.26 32.44 3.57
CA GLY A 70 -3.63 33.59 2.92
C GLY A 70 -3.35 33.36 1.43
N ARG A 71 -2.07 33.35 1.05
CA ARG A 71 -1.62 33.11 -0.34
C ARG A 71 -1.19 31.66 -0.60
N SER A 72 -1.41 30.78 0.36
CA SER A 72 -1.01 29.38 0.28
C SER A 72 -2.22 28.48 0.12
N LYS A 73 -2.07 27.45 -0.71
CA LYS A 73 -3.05 26.39 -0.91
C LYS A 73 -2.51 25.09 -0.33
N TYR A 74 -3.36 24.33 0.32
CA TYR A 74 -2.99 23.09 1.00
C TYR A 74 -3.86 21.97 0.49
N ILE A 75 -3.21 20.87 0.11
CA ILE A 75 -3.84 19.56 -0.09
C ILE A 75 -3.46 18.75 1.15
N ILE A 76 -4.45 18.28 1.88
CA ILE A 76 -4.25 17.69 3.20
C ILE A 76 -4.70 16.24 3.13
N ALA A 77 -3.79 15.32 3.46
CA ALA A 77 -4.07 13.92 3.68
C ALA A 77 -3.95 13.61 5.17
N TYR A 78 -5.10 13.51 5.82
CA TYR A 78 -5.23 13.22 7.24
C TYR A 78 -5.56 11.74 7.45
N GLY A 79 -4.84 11.09 8.36
CA GLY A 79 -5.04 9.68 8.72
C GLY A 79 -4.22 9.31 9.96
N GLN A 80 -4.78 8.45 10.82
CA GLN A 80 -4.21 8.17 12.14
C GLN A 80 -3.00 7.22 12.09
N THR A 81 -2.87 6.42 11.04
CA THR A 81 -1.83 5.41 10.89
C THR A 81 -1.06 5.59 9.58
N PRO A 82 0.13 4.98 9.43
CA PRO A 82 0.80 4.90 8.14
C PRO A 82 -0.07 4.30 7.04
N ARG A 83 -0.90 3.31 7.36
CA ARG A 83 -1.84 2.65 6.44
C ARG A 83 -2.89 3.62 5.89
N ALA A 84 -3.54 4.35 6.80
CA ALA A 84 -4.55 5.33 6.45
C ALA A 84 -3.97 6.40 5.51
N LEU A 85 -2.76 6.88 5.81
CA LEU A 85 -2.09 7.86 4.97
C LEU A 85 -1.66 7.27 3.62
N LYS A 86 -1.26 6.00 3.56
CA LYS A 86 -1.03 5.30 2.30
C LYS A 86 -2.29 5.28 1.43
N HIS A 87 -3.44 4.87 2.00
CA HIS A 87 -4.72 4.88 1.27
C HIS A 87 -5.12 6.29 0.84
N ALA A 88 -4.91 7.30 1.67
CA ALA A 88 -5.16 8.70 1.31
C ALA A 88 -4.31 9.14 0.10
N CYS A 89 -3.03 8.77 0.06
CA CYS A 89 -2.15 9.06 -1.07
C CYS A 89 -2.58 8.33 -2.34
N GLN A 90 -3.00 7.07 -2.24
CA GLN A 90 -3.52 6.30 -3.37
C GLN A 90 -4.82 6.90 -3.90
N GLU A 91 -5.76 7.25 -3.01
CA GLU A 91 -7.01 7.92 -3.37
C GLU A 91 -6.74 9.25 -4.07
N LEU A 92 -5.83 10.06 -3.51
CA LEU A 92 -5.42 11.33 -4.09
C LEU A 92 -4.87 11.14 -5.51
N ILE A 93 -3.94 10.21 -5.69
CA ILE A 93 -3.22 10.03 -6.95
C ILE A 93 -4.09 9.37 -8.03
N PHE A 94 -4.86 8.35 -7.68
CA PHE A 94 -5.61 7.55 -8.66
C PHE A 94 -6.96 8.14 -9.00
N TYR A 95 -7.63 8.82 -8.06
CA TYR A 95 -9.02 9.24 -8.24
C TYR A 95 -9.22 10.75 -8.14
N ARG A 96 -8.41 11.47 -7.33
CA ARG A 96 -8.62 12.91 -7.11
C ARG A 96 -7.69 13.81 -7.91
N TRP A 97 -6.59 13.27 -8.40
CA TRP A 97 -5.61 13.98 -9.23
C TRP A 97 -5.40 13.28 -10.57
N PRO A 98 -6.43 13.12 -11.42
CA PRO A 98 -6.28 12.44 -12.69
C PRO A 98 -5.19 13.08 -13.57
N ALA A 99 -4.31 12.22 -14.09
CA ALA A 99 -3.36 12.57 -15.14
C ALA A 99 -4.09 12.75 -16.48
N THR A 100 -3.88 13.88 -17.15
CA THR A 100 -4.30 14.07 -18.55
C THR A 100 -3.10 14.47 -19.40
N ARG A 101 -3.26 14.42 -20.72
CA ARG A 101 -2.22 14.96 -21.64
C ARG A 101 -1.93 16.45 -21.40
N ALA A 102 -2.87 17.19 -20.82
CA ALA A 102 -2.70 18.60 -20.47
C ALA A 102 -2.06 18.83 -19.09
N GLY A 103 -1.74 17.75 -18.36
CA GLY A 103 -1.24 17.78 -16.99
C GLY A 103 -2.20 17.13 -16.00
N GLY A 104 -1.78 17.06 -14.74
CA GLY A 104 -2.63 16.58 -13.64
C GLY A 104 -3.53 17.69 -13.11
N ARG A 105 -4.82 17.42 -12.94
CA ARG A 105 -5.79 18.38 -12.37
C ARG A 105 -6.30 17.87 -11.03
N LEU A 106 -6.32 18.73 -10.01
CA LEU A 106 -7.05 18.51 -8.77
C LEU A 106 -8.33 19.37 -8.81
N GLU A 107 -9.48 18.75 -8.60
CA GLU A 107 -10.73 19.49 -8.46
C GLU A 107 -10.88 20.00 -7.02
N ALA A 108 -10.91 21.32 -6.86
CA ALA A 108 -11.12 21.99 -5.58
C ALA A 108 -12.51 22.66 -5.54
N PRO A 109 -13.18 22.71 -4.38
CA PRO A 109 -12.71 22.21 -3.09
C PRO A 109 -12.80 20.68 -2.98
N LEU A 110 -11.76 20.06 -2.43
CA LEU A 110 -11.77 18.65 -2.03
C LEU A 110 -12.19 18.55 -0.56
N ASN A 111 -13.12 17.66 -0.24
CA ASN A 111 -13.40 17.21 1.13
C ASN A 111 -14.00 15.81 1.08
N VAL A 112 -13.14 14.81 1.24
CA VAL A 112 -13.47 13.39 1.14
C VAL A 112 -13.09 12.74 2.45
N VAL A 113 -14.04 12.08 3.10
CA VAL A 113 -13.79 11.21 4.25
C VAL A 113 -14.10 9.78 3.82
N MET A 114 -13.16 8.88 3.99
CA MET A 114 -13.31 7.48 3.58
C MET A 114 -12.84 6.53 4.66
N LYS A 115 -13.55 5.42 4.78
CA LYS A 115 -13.19 4.26 5.61
C LYS A 115 -13.54 3.00 4.84
N PRO A 116 -12.77 1.91 4.98
CA PRO A 116 -13.16 0.65 4.38
C PRO A 116 -14.44 0.13 5.04
N GLU A 117 -15.38 -0.34 4.23
CA GLU A 117 -16.60 -0.99 4.70
C GLU A 117 -16.31 -2.38 5.28
N THR A 118 -15.30 -3.07 4.73
CA THR A 118 -14.90 -4.42 5.13
C THR A 118 -13.49 -4.41 5.72
N ALA A 119 -13.33 -4.94 6.93
CA ALA A 119 -12.02 -5.07 7.58
C ALA A 119 -11.14 -6.14 6.92
N TYR A 120 -11.76 -7.10 6.23
CA TYR A 120 -11.11 -8.19 5.54
C TYR A 120 -11.17 -7.98 4.03
N ARG A 121 -10.04 -7.59 3.43
CA ARG A 121 -9.90 -7.40 1.99
C ARG A 121 -8.65 -8.14 1.54
N GLY A 122 -8.86 -9.37 1.12
CA GLY A 122 -7.77 -10.25 0.73
C GLY A 122 -7.99 -10.85 -0.64
N ILE A 123 -6.90 -11.27 -1.26
CA ILE A 123 -6.92 -12.05 -2.48
C ILE A 123 -6.32 -13.43 -2.22
N TYR A 124 -6.95 -14.42 -2.84
CA TYR A 124 -6.50 -15.79 -2.85
C TYR A 124 -5.80 -16.10 -4.18
N MET A 125 -4.47 -16.22 -4.12
CA MET A 125 -3.64 -16.44 -5.31
C MET A 125 -3.50 -17.94 -5.51
N LEU A 126 -4.46 -18.51 -6.23
CA LEU A 126 -4.50 -19.91 -6.67
C LEU A 126 -3.39 -20.32 -7.64
N PRO A 127 -2.88 -19.47 -8.55
CA PRO A 127 -1.79 -19.89 -9.42
C PRO A 127 -0.63 -20.36 -8.55
N CYS A 128 -0.33 -21.66 -8.61
CA CYS A 128 0.95 -22.19 -8.17
C CYS A 128 2.03 -21.37 -8.88
N TRP A 129 3.15 -21.12 -8.22
CA TRP A 129 4.28 -20.47 -8.87
C TRP A 129 4.57 -21.17 -10.19
N ALA A 130 4.47 -20.48 -11.31
CA ALA A 130 4.67 -21.10 -12.59
C ALA A 130 6.17 -21.18 -12.90
N ALA A 131 6.56 -22.15 -13.72
CA ALA A 131 7.95 -22.30 -14.17
C ALA A 131 8.54 -21.03 -14.84
N HIS A 132 7.67 -20.14 -15.33
CA HIS A 132 8.02 -18.89 -16.01
C HIS A 132 7.82 -17.65 -15.14
N ASP A 133 7.44 -17.81 -13.87
CA ASP A 133 7.29 -16.68 -12.98
C ASP A 133 8.65 -16.09 -12.62
N SER A 134 8.74 -14.76 -12.71
CA SER A 134 9.89 -14.01 -12.25
C SER A 134 9.58 -13.31 -10.93
N PHE A 135 10.64 -12.99 -10.19
CA PHE A 135 10.51 -12.22 -8.96
C PHE A 135 9.84 -10.87 -9.22
N GLU A 136 10.21 -10.18 -10.30
CA GLU A 136 9.70 -8.87 -10.70
C GLU A 136 8.19 -8.93 -11.03
N SER A 137 7.75 -10.03 -11.64
CA SER A 137 6.34 -10.25 -11.96
C SER A 137 5.51 -10.35 -10.68
N TRP A 138 5.98 -11.11 -9.70
CA TRP A 138 5.33 -11.22 -8.38
C TRP A 138 5.40 -9.95 -7.56
N GLU A 139 6.52 -9.22 -7.60
CA GLU A 139 6.60 -7.90 -6.97
C GLU A 139 5.51 -6.96 -7.51
N ARG A 140 5.30 -6.96 -8.83
CA ARG A 140 4.24 -6.16 -9.46
C ARG A 140 2.84 -6.58 -9.01
N VAL A 141 2.56 -7.88 -8.96
CA VAL A 141 1.26 -8.42 -8.48
C VAL A 141 0.98 -7.98 -7.04
N LEU A 142 1.96 -8.12 -6.14
CA LEU A 142 1.79 -7.77 -4.73
C LEU A 142 1.62 -6.26 -4.53
N ARG A 143 2.36 -5.44 -5.30
CA ARG A 143 2.17 -3.98 -5.29
C ARG A 143 0.78 -3.60 -5.76
N PHE A 144 0.33 -4.20 -6.87
CA PHE A 144 -1.00 -3.99 -7.42
C PHE A 144 -2.12 -4.35 -6.43
N ASN A 145 -2.00 -5.48 -5.71
CA ASN A 145 -2.93 -5.84 -4.65
C ASN A 145 -3.02 -4.75 -3.57
N SER A 146 -1.89 -4.15 -3.19
CA SER A 146 -1.86 -3.06 -2.23
C SER A 146 -2.42 -1.74 -2.81
N GLU A 147 -2.29 -1.50 -4.12
CA GLU A 147 -2.90 -0.38 -4.83
C GLU A 147 -4.44 -0.48 -4.87
N LEU A 148 -4.96 -1.71 -4.90
CA LEU A 148 -6.38 -2.02 -4.72
C LEU A 148 -6.84 -1.93 -3.25
N THR A 149 -6.00 -1.46 -2.33
CA THR A 149 -6.28 -1.36 -0.88
C THR A 149 -6.54 -2.71 -0.20
N LEU A 150 -6.12 -3.82 -0.81
CA LEU A 150 -6.13 -5.11 -0.15
C LEU A 150 -5.15 -5.07 1.03
N ASN A 151 -5.53 -5.71 2.14
CA ASN A 151 -4.73 -5.75 3.35
C ASN A 151 -4.26 -7.17 3.68
N ARG A 152 -4.51 -8.15 2.80
CA ARG A 152 -4.12 -9.55 2.97
C ARG A 152 -3.80 -10.21 1.61
N ASN A 153 -2.75 -11.01 1.58
CA ASN A 153 -2.40 -11.88 0.46
C ASN A 153 -2.36 -13.31 0.95
N TRP A 154 -3.16 -14.18 0.34
CA TRP A 154 -3.06 -15.61 0.54
C TRP A 154 -2.24 -16.22 -0.57
N PHE A 155 -1.10 -16.78 -0.18
CA PHE A 155 -0.26 -17.55 -1.06
C PHE A 155 -0.67 -19.01 -0.99
N TRP A 156 -0.90 -19.62 -2.16
CA TRP A 156 -1.01 -21.07 -2.25
C TRP A 156 0.36 -21.71 -2.02
N LEU A 157 0.40 -22.79 -1.23
CA LEU A 157 1.65 -23.39 -0.76
C LEU A 157 2.38 -24.22 -1.83
N ASP A 158 1.67 -24.68 -2.85
CA ASP A 158 2.23 -25.51 -3.91
C ASP A 158 3.23 -24.68 -4.74
N GLY A 159 4.51 -24.90 -4.46
CA GLY A 159 5.63 -24.12 -4.98
C GLY A 159 6.57 -23.56 -3.90
N PHE A 160 6.11 -23.36 -2.66
CA PHE A 160 6.94 -22.81 -1.58
C PHE A 160 8.05 -23.79 -1.14
N PRO A 161 9.32 -23.35 -1.08
CA PRO A 161 10.34 -24.10 -0.38
C PRO A 161 10.04 -24.06 1.13
N LEU A 162 9.54 -25.17 1.67
CA LEU A 162 9.27 -25.34 3.09
C LEU A 162 10.22 -26.37 3.68
N ALA A 163 10.80 -26.08 4.85
CA ALA A 163 11.50 -27.06 5.69
C ALA A 163 12.56 -27.91 4.96
N GLY A 164 13.26 -27.35 3.96
CA GLY A 164 14.29 -28.07 3.19
C GLY A 164 13.78 -28.77 1.92
N HIS A 165 12.48 -28.71 1.63
CA HIS A 165 11.91 -29.15 0.36
C HIS A 165 12.00 -28.03 -0.68
N SER A 166 12.29 -28.37 -1.93
CA SER A 166 12.50 -27.42 -3.03
C SER A 166 11.21 -26.99 -3.75
N GLY A 167 10.04 -27.46 -3.30
CA GLY A 167 8.74 -27.22 -3.95
C GLY A 167 8.59 -27.95 -5.29
N GLU A 168 7.48 -27.73 -6.00
CA GLU A 168 7.22 -28.32 -7.33
C GLU A 168 8.16 -27.74 -8.42
N TYR A 169 8.62 -26.49 -8.26
CA TYR A 169 9.31 -25.74 -9.31
C TYR A 169 10.77 -25.40 -8.95
N THR A 170 11.59 -26.43 -8.78
CA THR A 170 12.94 -26.40 -8.19
C THR A 170 13.99 -25.56 -8.93
N ASN A 171 13.76 -25.19 -10.20
CA ASN A 171 14.67 -24.41 -11.04
C ASN A 171 14.19 -22.97 -11.32
N THR A 172 13.25 -22.47 -10.52
CA THR A 172 12.69 -21.12 -10.69
C THR A 172 13.29 -20.14 -9.69
N ALA A 173 13.18 -18.85 -9.97
CA ALA A 173 13.55 -17.81 -9.00
C ALA A 173 12.82 -17.99 -7.66
N LEU A 174 11.61 -18.55 -7.68
CA LEU A 174 10.78 -18.69 -6.49
C LEU A 174 11.11 -19.96 -5.68
N ALA A 175 11.88 -20.92 -6.22
CA ALA A 175 12.45 -22.02 -5.43
C ALA A 175 13.46 -21.55 -4.36
N SER A 176 13.97 -20.33 -4.48
CA SER A 176 14.91 -19.74 -3.52
C SER A 176 14.18 -19.18 -2.31
N SER A 177 14.42 -19.75 -1.12
CA SER A 177 13.88 -19.23 0.15
C SER A 177 14.18 -17.75 0.37
N ALA A 178 15.32 -17.24 -0.12
CA ALA A 178 15.67 -15.82 -0.04
C ALA A 178 14.73 -14.95 -0.89
N ASN A 179 14.38 -15.39 -2.10
CA ASN A 179 13.45 -14.65 -2.96
C ASN A 179 12.03 -14.67 -2.40
N VAL A 180 11.62 -15.79 -1.82
CA VAL A 180 10.33 -15.91 -1.13
C VAL A 180 10.26 -14.98 0.07
N GLN A 181 11.29 -15.00 0.92
CA GLN A 181 11.38 -14.09 2.05
C GLN A 181 11.29 -12.63 1.60
N ARG A 182 11.97 -12.27 0.51
CA ARG A 182 11.90 -10.92 -0.07
C ARG A 182 10.47 -10.54 -0.52
N LEU A 183 9.67 -11.49 -1.04
CA LEU A 183 8.25 -11.23 -1.33
C LEU A 183 7.42 -11.05 -0.06
N LEU A 184 7.69 -11.83 0.99
CA LEU A 184 7.03 -11.66 2.29
C LEU A 184 7.37 -10.31 2.94
N ASP A 185 8.63 -9.90 2.85
CA ASP A 185 9.11 -8.61 3.33
C ASP A 185 8.44 -7.47 2.56
N LEU A 186 8.24 -7.62 1.24
CA LEU A 186 7.49 -6.68 0.43
C LEU A 186 6.03 -6.56 0.90
N VAL A 187 5.34 -7.69 1.14
CA VAL A 187 3.95 -7.68 1.64
C VAL A 187 3.85 -6.91 2.96
N SER A 188 4.79 -7.15 3.87
CA SER A 188 4.89 -6.43 5.15
C SER A 188 5.20 -4.94 4.97
N ALA A 189 6.12 -4.60 4.06
CA ALA A 189 6.48 -3.21 3.75
C ALA A 189 5.33 -2.43 3.10
N GLU A 190 4.45 -3.12 2.37
CA GLU A 190 3.20 -2.57 1.85
C GLU A 190 2.04 -2.60 2.87
N ASP A 191 2.33 -2.97 4.13
CA ASP A 191 1.39 -3.03 5.25
C ASP A 191 0.20 -3.98 5.02
N MET A 192 0.47 -5.06 4.30
CA MET A 192 -0.46 -6.16 4.07
C MET A 192 -0.04 -7.37 4.94
N LYS A 193 -0.98 -8.27 5.22
CA LYS A 193 -0.69 -9.53 5.92
C LYS A 193 -0.49 -10.67 4.93
N THR A 194 0.48 -11.54 5.20
CA THR A 194 0.64 -12.80 4.49
C THR A 194 -0.18 -13.90 5.18
N TYR A 195 -0.90 -14.67 4.38
CA TYR A 195 -1.51 -15.92 4.77
C TYR A 195 -1.04 -17.03 3.83
N ILE A 196 -1.02 -18.26 4.33
CA ILE A 196 -0.65 -19.45 3.55
C ILE A 196 -1.89 -20.35 3.45
N GLY A 197 -2.28 -20.70 2.22
CA GLY A 197 -3.37 -21.62 1.94
C GLY A 197 -2.89 -23.08 2.04
N GLY A 198 -3.57 -23.89 2.85
CA GLY A 198 -3.13 -25.25 3.19
C GLY A 198 -3.72 -26.40 2.37
N GLY A 199 -4.37 -26.15 1.22
CA GLY A 199 -5.03 -27.23 0.46
C GLY A 199 -4.08 -28.34 -0.02
N TRP A 200 -2.79 -28.03 -0.17
CA TRP A 200 -1.74 -28.98 -0.54
C TRP A 200 -1.45 -30.07 0.51
N LEU A 201 -1.62 -29.75 1.81
CA LEU A 201 -1.28 -30.65 2.92
C LEU A 201 -2.09 -31.95 2.94
N THR A 202 -3.26 -31.98 2.28
CA THR A 202 -4.14 -33.16 2.28
C THR A 202 -3.93 -34.08 1.09
N TRP A 203 -3.50 -33.59 -0.07
CA TRP A 203 -3.43 -34.39 -1.29
C TRP A 203 -2.03 -34.98 -1.59
N HIS A 204 -0.96 -34.30 -1.17
CA HIS A 204 0.43 -34.72 -1.49
C HIS A 204 1.24 -35.24 -0.30
N HIS A 205 0.82 -35.02 0.95
CA HIS A 205 1.49 -35.61 2.13
C HIS A 205 1.49 -37.14 2.13
N GLU A 206 0.48 -37.79 1.56
CA GLU A 206 0.50 -39.25 1.44
C GLU A 206 1.68 -39.73 0.55
N LYS A 207 2.05 -38.96 -0.48
CA LYS A 207 3.22 -39.25 -1.34
C LYS A 207 4.56 -38.80 -0.76
N ALA A 208 4.57 -37.72 0.03
CA ALA A 208 5.81 -37.08 0.51
C ALA A 208 6.19 -37.42 1.97
N VAL A 209 5.22 -37.73 2.82
CA VAL A 209 5.37 -37.99 4.27
C VAL A 209 4.97 -39.44 4.63
N GLY A 210 4.11 -40.07 3.83
CA GLY A 210 3.58 -41.43 4.05
C GLY A 210 4.54 -42.60 3.80
N LYS A 211 5.85 -42.41 3.89
CA LYS A 211 6.85 -43.50 3.76
C LYS A 211 7.79 -43.66 4.94
N ASP A 212 7.71 -42.79 5.95
CA ASP A 212 8.61 -42.80 7.11
C ASP A 212 8.03 -43.56 8.33
N VAL A 213 6.91 -44.26 8.16
CA VAL A 213 6.31 -45.10 9.20
C VAL A 213 6.20 -46.54 8.70
N GLU A 214 7.36 -47.21 8.60
CA GLU A 214 7.51 -48.67 8.69
C GLU A 214 8.50 -49.01 9.81
#